data_AF-A0A531MD86-F1
#
_entry.id   AF-A0A531MD86-F1
#
_cell.length_a   1.000
_cell.length_b   1.000
_cell.length_c   1.000
_cell.angle_alpha   90.00
_cell.angle_beta   90.00
_cell.angle_gamma   90.00
#
_symmetry.space_group_name_H-M   'P 1'
#
loop_
_entity.id
_entity.type
_entity.pdbx_description
1 polymer ?
#
loop_
_entity_poly.entity_id
_entity_poly.type
_entity_poly.pdbx_seq_one_letter_code
_entity_poly.pdbx_strand_id
1 'polypeptide(L)'
;MTSAMTIEAPALDNPDPKTLAEEVLMSLKYRVGKDTTVATQYDWLTASIKVVRDRVVDHWMQATKEAYDQQEKRVYYLSLEFLIGRLMRDAFSNLGLMENMREALSSLGVDLDLIAALEPDAALGNGGLGRLAACFMESMATVDIPAHGYGIRYANGMFRQEIHDGWQVELPETWLDHGNPWEFERRE
;
A
#
# COMPACT_ATOMS: atom_id res chain seq x y z
N MET A 1 -34.21 -10.11 -14.12
CA MET A 1 -33.81 -9.81 -12.73
C MET A 1 -32.77 -10.83 -12.34
N THR A 2 -31.50 -10.57 -12.63
CA THR A 2 -30.40 -11.42 -12.23
C THR A 2 -30.07 -11.04 -10.79
N SER A 3 -30.46 -11.90 -9.84
CA SER A 3 -30.04 -11.77 -8.45
C SER A 3 -28.52 -11.94 -8.46
N ALA A 4 -27.78 -10.86 -8.23
CA ALA A 4 -26.35 -10.94 -8.04
C ALA A 4 -26.11 -11.78 -6.79
N MET A 5 -25.52 -12.97 -6.97
CA MET A 5 -25.00 -13.74 -5.85
C MET A 5 -23.90 -12.90 -5.21
N THR A 6 -24.20 -12.27 -4.08
CA THR A 6 -23.19 -11.68 -3.21
C THR A 6 -22.44 -12.84 -2.58
N ILE A 7 -21.32 -13.22 -3.18
CA ILE A 7 -20.33 -14.05 -2.50
C ILE A 7 -19.69 -13.13 -1.47
N GLU A 8 -20.09 -13.25 -0.21
CA GLU A 8 -19.41 -12.54 0.88
C GLU A 8 -17.97 -13.07 0.96
N ALA A 9 -17.01 -12.18 0.77
CA ALA A 9 -15.62 -12.46 1.04
C ALA A 9 -15.45 -12.75 2.56
N PRO A 10 -14.49 -13.60 2.96
CA PRO A 10 -14.25 -13.84 4.37
C PRO A 10 -13.88 -12.53 5.08
N ALA A 11 -14.52 -12.24 6.20
CA ALA A 11 -14.21 -11.07 7.03
C ALA A 11 -12.77 -11.19 7.57
N LEU A 12 -11.93 -10.20 7.27
CA LEU A 12 -10.52 -10.13 7.68
C LEU A 12 -10.35 -9.46 9.05
N ASP A 13 -11.29 -9.70 9.97
CA ASP A 13 -11.42 -8.93 11.21
C ASP A 13 -10.61 -9.49 12.38
N ASN A 14 -9.95 -10.64 12.24
CA ASN A 14 -9.14 -11.20 13.32
C ASN A 14 -7.69 -10.70 13.20
N PRO A 15 -7.24 -9.74 14.02
CA PRO A 15 -5.89 -9.24 13.96
C PRO A 15 -4.92 -10.11 14.79
N ASP A 16 -5.35 -11.29 15.29
CA ASP A 16 -4.50 -12.16 16.10
C ASP A 16 -3.18 -12.52 15.38
N PRO A 17 -2.01 -12.40 16.05
CA PRO A 17 -0.70 -12.63 15.44
C PRO A 17 -0.57 -13.97 14.73
N LYS A 18 -1.16 -15.04 15.27
CA LYS A 18 -1.09 -16.37 14.63
C LYS A 18 -1.88 -16.40 13.33
N THR A 19 -3.06 -15.78 13.32
CA THR A 19 -3.90 -15.66 12.12
C THR A 19 -3.18 -14.85 11.04
N LEU A 20 -2.59 -13.71 11.42
CA LEU A 20 -1.78 -12.90 10.49
C LEU A 20 -0.57 -13.65 9.94
N ALA A 21 0.11 -14.46 10.77
CA ALA A 21 1.23 -15.29 10.30
C ALA A 21 0.77 -16.32 9.25
N GLU A 22 -0.37 -16.99 9.49
CA GLU A 22 -0.98 -17.92 8.53
C GLU A 22 -1.36 -17.19 7.23
N GLU A 23 -1.97 -16.01 7.30
CA GLU A 23 -2.32 -15.18 6.14
C GLU A 23 -1.08 -14.75 5.34
N VAL A 24 0.01 -14.35 6.02
CA VAL A 24 1.28 -13.99 5.37
C VAL A 24 1.86 -15.20 4.64
N LEU A 25 1.86 -16.39 5.25
CA LEU A 25 2.30 -17.62 4.60
C LEU A 25 1.45 -17.97 3.38
N MET A 26 0.13 -17.80 3.47
CA MET A 26 -0.79 -18.00 2.35
C MET A 26 -0.53 -17.00 1.21
N SER A 27 -0.31 -15.73 1.55
CA SER A 27 0.04 -14.67 0.59
C SER A 27 1.38 -14.96 -0.10
N LEU A 28 2.40 -15.36 0.67
CA LEU A 28 3.71 -15.74 0.16
C LEU A 28 3.58 -16.92 -0.82
N LYS A 29 2.83 -17.96 -0.46
CA LYS A 29 2.66 -19.15 -1.29
C LYS A 29 1.84 -18.90 -2.54
N TYR A 30 0.67 -18.29 -2.43
CA TYR A 30 -0.31 -18.23 -3.52
C TYR A 30 -0.31 -16.93 -4.31
N ARG A 31 0.14 -15.81 -3.72
CA ARG A 31 0.15 -14.50 -4.39
C ARG A 31 1.55 -14.06 -4.80
N VAL A 32 2.58 -14.47 -4.06
CA VAL A 32 3.99 -14.24 -4.41
C VAL A 32 4.59 -15.45 -5.13
N GLY A 33 4.14 -16.67 -4.82
CA GLY A 33 4.62 -17.89 -5.47
C GLY A 33 5.92 -18.43 -4.87
N LYS A 34 6.15 -18.23 -3.58
CA LYS A 34 7.38 -18.61 -2.87
C LYS A 34 7.08 -19.47 -1.64
N ASP A 35 8.05 -20.29 -1.28
CA ASP A 35 8.10 -21.02 -0.01
C ASP A 35 9.05 -20.31 0.96
N THR A 36 8.86 -20.51 2.27
CA THR A 36 9.68 -19.88 3.32
C THR A 36 11.18 -20.19 3.20
N THR A 37 11.53 -21.34 2.61
CA THR A 37 12.92 -21.78 2.41
C THR A 37 13.70 -20.97 1.38
N VAL A 38 13.00 -20.33 0.43
CA VAL A 38 13.61 -19.58 -0.69
C VAL A 38 13.13 -18.13 -0.78
N ALA A 39 12.28 -17.71 0.15
CA ALA A 39 11.73 -16.36 0.19
C ALA A 39 12.82 -15.34 0.56
N THR A 40 12.97 -14.33 -0.28
CA THR A 40 13.80 -13.16 -0.01
C THR A 40 13.09 -12.19 0.92
N GLN A 41 13.81 -11.21 1.47
CA GLN A 41 13.20 -10.16 2.29
C GLN A 41 12.15 -9.34 1.52
N TYR A 42 12.34 -9.14 0.20
CA TYR A 42 11.35 -8.50 -0.67
C TYR A 42 10.07 -9.34 -0.85
N ASP A 43 10.19 -10.67 -0.89
CA ASP A 43 9.04 -11.57 -0.96
C ASP A 43 8.20 -11.46 0.33
N TRP A 44 8.87 -11.40 1.49
CA TRP A 44 8.21 -11.16 2.79
C TRP A 44 7.53 -9.80 2.87
N LEU A 45 8.22 -8.73 2.48
CA LEU A 45 7.63 -7.39 2.37
C LEU A 45 6.35 -7.41 1.52
N THR A 46 6.44 -7.99 0.33
CA THR A 46 5.33 -8.05 -0.62
C THR A 46 4.16 -8.86 -0.06
N ALA A 47 4.45 -10.00 0.58
CA ALA A 47 3.43 -10.85 1.18
C ALA A 47 2.69 -10.12 2.32
N SER A 48 3.43 -9.44 3.21
CA SER A 48 2.86 -8.67 4.33
C SER A 48 2.02 -7.49 3.85
N ILE A 49 2.50 -6.71 2.87
CA ILE A 49 1.72 -5.63 2.26
C ILE A 49 0.41 -6.16 1.68
N LYS A 50 0.47 -7.28 0.96
CA LYS A 50 -0.70 -7.90 0.34
C LYS A 50 -1.76 -8.31 1.38
N VAL A 51 -1.35 -8.84 2.54
CA VAL A 51 -2.26 -9.21 3.64
C VAL A 51 -2.98 -7.99 4.23
N VAL A 52 -2.24 -6.90 4.46
CA VAL A 52 -2.85 -5.67 4.99
C VAL A 52 -3.70 -4.96 3.93
N ARG A 53 -3.25 -4.96 2.67
CA ARG A 53 -3.99 -4.38 1.55
C ARG A 53 -5.36 -5.02 1.36
N ASP A 54 -5.52 -6.32 1.64
CA ASP A 54 -6.83 -6.95 1.53
C ASP A 54 -7.84 -6.32 2.50
N ARG A 55 -7.42 -6.01 3.74
CA ARG A 55 -8.26 -5.26 4.71
C ARG A 55 -8.55 -3.83 4.24
N VAL A 56 -7.55 -3.14 3.67
CA VAL A 56 -7.76 -1.82 3.06
C VAL A 56 -8.80 -1.87 1.95
N VAL A 57 -8.82 -2.95 1.15
CA VAL A 57 -9.80 -3.14 0.07
C VAL A 57 -11.21 -3.30 0.62
N ASP A 58 -11.40 -4.06 1.70
CA ASP A 58 -12.71 -4.23 2.33
C ASP A 58 -13.29 -2.87 2.77
N HIS A 59 -12.48 -2.09 3.50
CA HIS A 59 -12.86 -0.72 3.90
C HIS A 59 -13.13 0.19 2.69
N TRP A 60 -12.27 0.13 1.66
CA TRP A 60 -12.42 0.94 0.46
C TRP A 60 -13.72 0.62 -0.29
N MET A 61 -14.03 -0.67 -0.49
CA MET A 61 -15.25 -1.10 -1.19
C MET A 61 -16.49 -0.70 -0.41
N GLN A 62 -16.48 -0.89 0.91
CA GLN A 62 -17.59 -0.49 1.78
C GLN A 62 -17.82 1.03 1.73
N ALA A 63 -16.79 1.83 2.00
CA ALA A 63 -16.89 3.29 2.01
C ALA A 63 -17.32 3.85 0.65
N THR A 64 -16.79 3.28 -0.44
CA THR A 64 -17.22 3.66 -1.80
C THR A 64 -18.70 3.40 -1.99
N LYS A 65 -19.18 2.18 -1.66
CA LYS A 65 -20.59 1.82 -1.81
C LYS A 65 -21.50 2.73 -0.99
N GLU A 66 -21.16 2.99 0.27
CA GLU A 66 -21.93 3.88 1.15
C GLU A 66 -22.06 5.30 0.58
N ALA A 67 -20.96 5.89 0.11
CA ALA A 67 -20.97 7.21 -0.53
C ALA A 67 -21.79 7.26 -1.83
N TYR A 68 -21.89 6.13 -2.56
CA TYR A 68 -22.79 6.01 -3.72
C TYR A 68 -24.26 5.89 -3.32
N ASP A 69 -24.57 5.00 -2.39
CA ASP A 69 -25.94 4.73 -1.93
C ASP A 69 -26.56 5.97 -1.26
N GLN A 70 -25.74 6.75 -0.55
CA GLN A 70 -26.15 8.01 0.12
C GLN A 70 -26.07 9.24 -0.79
N GLN A 71 -25.62 9.09 -2.05
CA GLN A 71 -25.44 10.19 -3.01
C GLN A 71 -24.60 11.35 -2.45
N GLU A 72 -23.55 11.03 -1.69
CA GLU A 72 -22.70 12.03 -1.06
C GLU A 72 -21.94 12.86 -2.10
N LYS A 73 -21.72 14.14 -1.77
CA LYS A 73 -20.88 15.02 -2.58
C LYS A 73 -19.42 14.58 -2.45
N ARG A 74 -18.78 14.34 -3.60
CA ARG A 74 -17.39 13.87 -3.66
C ARG A 74 -16.41 14.99 -3.95
N VAL A 75 -15.22 14.89 -3.36
CA VAL A 75 -14.09 15.79 -3.61
C VAL A 75 -13.14 15.14 -4.61
N TYR A 76 -12.72 15.90 -5.62
CA TYR A 76 -11.70 15.46 -6.58
C TYR A 76 -10.49 16.38 -6.47
N TYR A 77 -9.40 15.85 -5.93
CA TYR A 77 -8.15 16.57 -5.79
C TYR A 77 -7.22 16.23 -6.95
N LEU A 78 -7.05 17.16 -7.89
CA LEU A 78 -6.20 16.97 -9.07
C LEU A 78 -4.83 17.56 -8.79
N SER A 79 -3.78 16.74 -8.90
CA SER A 79 -2.39 17.18 -8.75
C SER A 79 -1.48 16.42 -9.71
N LEU A 80 -0.44 17.11 -10.19
CA LEU A 80 0.65 16.46 -10.92
C LEU A 80 1.65 15.78 -9.97
N GLU A 81 1.59 16.06 -8.67
CA GLU A 81 2.51 15.49 -7.69
C GLU A 81 1.77 14.90 -6.48
N PHE A 82 2.21 13.72 -6.04
CA PHE A 82 1.81 13.05 -4.81
C PHE A 82 3.03 12.41 -4.15
N LEU A 83 3.61 13.07 -3.15
CA LEU A 83 4.78 12.54 -2.43
C LEU A 83 4.31 11.67 -1.26
N ILE A 84 3.81 10.48 -1.60
CA ILE A 84 3.20 9.52 -0.64
C ILE A 84 4.24 8.78 0.21
N GLY A 85 5.50 8.67 -0.24
CA GLY A 85 6.54 7.94 0.49
C GLY A 85 6.25 6.44 0.55
N ARG A 86 6.61 5.82 1.68
CA ARG A 86 6.44 4.40 1.98
C ARG A 86 5.13 4.17 2.71
N LEU A 87 4.30 3.27 2.22
CA LEU A 87 2.92 3.11 2.70
C LEU A 87 2.76 2.02 3.75
N MET A 88 3.71 1.08 3.87
CA MET A 88 3.56 -0.07 4.77
C MET A 88 3.31 0.35 6.21
N ARG A 89 4.15 1.21 6.77
CA ARG A 89 3.99 1.62 8.18
C ARG A 89 2.69 2.39 8.39
N ASP A 90 2.34 3.28 7.47
CA ASP A 90 1.14 4.10 7.56
C ASP A 90 -0.13 3.24 7.49
N ALA A 91 -0.21 2.33 6.51
CA ALA A 91 -1.35 1.42 6.37
C ALA A 91 -1.50 0.48 7.56
N PHE A 92 -0.40 -0.10 8.05
CA PHE A 92 -0.42 -1.02 9.17
C PHE A 92 -0.81 -0.28 10.47
N SER A 93 -0.35 0.97 10.64
CA SER A 93 -0.65 1.80 11.81
C SER A 93 -2.11 2.27 11.79
N ASN A 94 -2.61 2.74 10.64
CA ASN A 94 -3.97 3.24 10.51
C ASN A 94 -5.03 2.15 10.72
N LEU A 95 -4.67 0.88 10.46
CA LEU A 95 -5.53 -0.28 10.78
C LEU A 95 -5.26 -0.88 12.17
N GLY A 96 -4.33 -0.34 12.95
CA GLY A 96 -3.99 -0.86 14.28
C GLY A 96 -3.31 -2.24 14.26
N LEU A 97 -2.69 -2.63 13.14
CA LEU A 97 -2.11 -3.97 12.93
C LEU A 97 -0.61 -4.04 13.19
N MET A 98 0.06 -2.91 13.43
CA MET A 98 1.52 -2.84 13.53
C MET A 98 2.12 -3.87 14.49
N GLU A 99 1.63 -3.93 15.73
CA GLU A 99 2.22 -4.80 16.76
C GLU A 99 1.90 -6.26 16.52
N ASN A 100 0.65 -6.57 16.14
CA ASN A 100 0.27 -7.95 15.87
C ASN A 100 1.00 -8.51 14.64
N MET A 101 1.23 -7.68 13.62
CA MET A 101 2.02 -8.07 12.45
C MET A 101 3.51 -8.22 12.77
N ARG A 102 4.04 -7.39 13.69
CA ARG A 102 5.41 -7.55 14.20
C ARG A 102 5.58 -8.89 14.91
N GLU A 103 4.65 -9.25 15.79
CA GLU A 103 4.65 -10.54 16.48
C GLU A 103 4.48 -11.71 15.50
N ALA A 104 3.55 -11.59 14.55
CA ALA A 104 3.31 -12.58 13.50
C ALA A 104 4.59 -12.87 12.70
N LEU A 105 5.26 -11.84 12.18
CA LEU A 105 6.49 -11.99 11.40
C LEU A 105 7.65 -12.50 12.25
N SER A 106 7.77 -12.05 13.50
CA SER A 106 8.76 -12.54 14.44
C SER A 106 8.62 -14.05 14.67
N SER A 107 7.38 -14.56 14.77
CA SER A 107 7.11 -16.01 14.89
C SER A 107 7.56 -16.82 13.67
N LEU A 108 7.69 -16.18 12.51
CA LEU A 108 8.19 -16.75 11.26
C LEU A 108 9.70 -16.49 11.05
N GLY A 109 10.37 -15.85 12.01
CA GLY A 109 11.80 -15.49 11.93
C GLY A 109 12.09 -14.28 11.04
N VAL A 110 11.10 -13.41 10.80
CA VAL A 110 11.22 -12.23 9.95
C VAL A 110 11.12 -10.95 10.79
N ASP A 111 12.06 -10.03 10.60
CA ASP A 111 12.05 -8.73 11.25
C ASP A 111 11.25 -7.71 10.41
N LEU A 112 10.16 -7.19 10.99
CA LEU A 112 9.30 -6.18 10.39
C LEU A 112 10.07 -4.92 9.97
N ASP A 113 10.99 -4.44 10.80
CA ASP A 113 11.70 -3.19 10.54
C ASP A 113 12.73 -3.36 9.40
N LEU A 114 13.35 -4.55 9.28
CA LEU A 114 14.23 -4.87 8.16
C LEU A 114 13.47 -4.90 6.84
N ILE A 115 12.34 -5.60 6.78
CA ILE A 115 11.57 -5.67 5.53
C ILE A 115 10.94 -4.32 5.17
N ALA A 116 10.49 -3.53 6.15
CA ALA A 116 9.95 -2.18 5.92
C ALA A 116 10.99 -1.21 5.36
N ALA A 117 12.28 -1.40 5.69
CA ALA A 117 13.35 -0.58 5.14
C ALA A 117 13.56 -0.80 3.63
N LEU A 118 13.11 -1.93 3.08
CA LEU A 118 13.24 -2.29 1.67
C LEU A 118 12.16 -1.66 0.78
N GLU A 119 11.06 -1.16 1.35
CA GLU A 119 10.00 -0.51 0.58
C GLU A 119 10.56 0.73 -0.12
N PRO A 120 10.51 0.82 -1.46
CA PRO A 120 10.98 1.99 -2.17
C PRO A 120 10.02 3.16 -1.96
N ASP A 121 10.58 4.37 -1.85
CA ASP A 121 9.78 5.58 -1.87
C ASP A 121 9.14 5.77 -3.27
N ALA A 122 7.83 6.03 -3.31
CA ALA A 122 7.14 6.21 -4.57
C ALA A 122 7.57 7.52 -5.25
N ALA A 123 8.13 7.43 -6.45
CA ALA A 123 8.67 8.55 -7.20
C ALA A 123 7.57 9.33 -7.95
N LEU A 124 6.62 9.89 -7.19
CA LEU A 124 5.39 10.53 -7.71
C LEU A 124 5.29 12.03 -7.39
N GLY A 125 6.33 12.63 -6.80
CA GLY A 125 6.41 14.05 -6.48
C GLY A 125 7.80 14.41 -6.00
N ASN A 126 8.08 15.71 -5.84
CA ASN A 126 9.45 16.18 -5.57
C ASN A 126 9.57 17.05 -4.32
N GLY A 127 8.51 17.75 -3.94
CA GLY A 127 8.60 18.73 -2.87
C GLY A 127 7.29 18.96 -2.12
N GLY A 128 7.17 20.17 -1.56
CA GLY A 128 6.07 20.53 -0.66
C GLY A 128 4.68 20.43 -1.31
N LEU A 129 4.57 20.67 -2.62
CA LEU A 129 3.30 20.53 -3.33
C LEU A 129 2.82 19.06 -3.32
N GLY A 130 3.69 18.13 -3.72
CA GLY A 130 3.39 16.71 -3.67
C GLY A 130 3.12 16.20 -2.26
N ARG A 131 3.87 16.69 -1.26
CA ARG A 131 3.65 16.28 0.14
C ARG A 131 2.33 16.81 0.70
N LEU A 132 1.96 18.04 0.36
CA LEU A 132 0.67 18.62 0.74
C LEU A 132 -0.49 17.80 0.16
N ALA A 133 -0.40 17.43 -1.12
CA ALA A 133 -1.40 16.59 -1.78
C ALA A 133 -1.56 15.23 -1.06
N ALA A 134 -0.45 14.57 -0.72
CA ALA A 134 -0.47 13.31 0.02
C ALA A 134 -1.09 13.48 1.42
N CYS A 135 -0.69 14.49 2.19
CA CYS A 135 -1.25 14.77 3.52
C CYS A 135 -2.75 15.11 3.48
N PHE A 136 -3.23 15.78 2.43
CA PHE A 136 -4.66 16.01 2.24
C PHE A 136 -5.43 14.72 1.97
N MET A 137 -4.84 13.76 1.24
CA MET A 137 -5.48 12.46 1.03
C MET A 137 -5.65 11.70 2.34
N GLU A 138 -4.60 11.64 3.16
CA GLU A 138 -4.65 11.03 4.48
C GLU A 138 -5.64 11.74 5.42
N SER A 139 -5.65 13.08 5.42
CA SER A 139 -6.55 13.86 6.27
C SER A 139 -8.01 13.64 5.87
N MET A 140 -8.32 13.65 4.57
CA MET A 140 -9.69 13.41 4.10
C MET A 140 -10.18 11.99 4.41
N ALA A 141 -9.30 10.99 4.31
CA ALA A 141 -9.63 9.64 4.75
C ALA A 141 -9.89 9.56 6.27
N THR A 142 -9.09 10.25 7.08
CA THR A 142 -9.22 10.27 8.55
C THR A 142 -10.53 10.89 9.05
N VAL A 143 -11.08 11.87 8.32
CA VAL A 143 -12.31 12.57 8.71
C VAL A 143 -13.52 12.18 7.85
N ASP A 144 -13.48 11.00 7.24
CA ASP A 144 -14.57 10.41 6.46
C ASP A 144 -15.08 11.31 5.32
N ILE A 145 -14.19 12.04 4.65
CA ILE A 145 -14.54 12.83 3.46
C ILE A 145 -14.41 11.92 2.22
N PRO A 146 -15.50 11.70 1.45
CA PRO A 146 -15.44 10.91 0.22
C PRO A 146 -14.65 11.69 -0.85
N ALA A 147 -13.38 11.31 -1.02
CA ALA A 147 -12.44 12.01 -1.88
C ALA A 147 -11.65 11.07 -2.78
N HIS A 148 -11.26 11.59 -3.95
CA HIS A 148 -10.34 10.93 -4.88
C HIS A 148 -9.18 11.86 -5.24
N GLY A 149 -7.96 11.32 -5.22
CA GLY A 149 -6.78 11.94 -5.80
C GLY A 149 -6.61 11.52 -7.25
N TYR A 150 -6.44 12.49 -8.15
CA TYR A 150 -6.13 12.25 -9.55
C TYR A 150 -4.74 12.80 -9.87
N GLY A 151 -3.89 11.95 -10.43
CA GLY A 151 -2.53 12.31 -10.84
C GLY A 151 -2.00 11.38 -11.94
N ILE A 152 -0.69 11.43 -12.16
CA ILE A 152 0.00 10.65 -13.19
C ILE A 152 0.91 9.63 -12.51
N ARG A 153 0.88 8.38 -12.99
CA ARG A 153 1.78 7.32 -12.52
C ARG A 153 3.12 7.39 -13.27
N TYR A 154 4.07 8.15 -12.73
CA TYR A 154 5.39 8.31 -13.32
C TYR A 154 6.23 7.04 -13.17
N ALA A 155 6.83 6.57 -14.28
CA ALA A 155 7.66 5.38 -14.27
C ALA A 155 9.01 5.61 -13.55
N ASN A 156 9.64 6.76 -13.80
CA ASN A 156 10.98 7.08 -13.30
C ASN A 156 11.03 8.34 -12.41
N GLY A 157 9.86 8.87 -12.01
CA GLY A 157 9.76 10.08 -11.22
C GLY A 157 10.56 11.25 -11.80
N MET A 158 11.28 11.97 -10.92
CA MET A 158 12.18 13.06 -11.31
C MET A 158 13.60 12.56 -11.53
N PHE A 159 14.34 12.24 -10.46
CA PHE A 159 15.64 11.56 -10.51
C PHE A 159 16.07 11.09 -9.11
N ARG A 160 16.95 10.09 -9.08
CA ARG A 160 17.77 9.73 -7.92
C ARG A 160 19.05 10.54 -7.95
N GLN A 161 19.33 11.23 -6.85
CA GLN A 161 20.54 12.03 -6.70
C GLN A 161 21.70 11.17 -6.18
N GLU A 162 22.84 11.21 -6.88
CA GLU A 162 24.13 10.71 -6.38
C GLU A 162 25.17 11.83 -6.39
N ILE A 163 26.17 11.74 -5.52
CA ILE A 163 27.29 12.69 -5.45
C ILE A 163 28.57 11.98 -5.87
N HIS A 164 29.11 12.34 -7.04
CA HIS A 164 30.37 11.81 -7.57
C HIS A 164 31.39 12.95 -7.64
N ASP A 165 32.53 12.80 -6.97
CA ASP A 165 33.59 13.81 -6.90
C ASP A 165 33.11 15.24 -6.53
N GLY A 166 32.10 15.32 -5.65
CA GLY A 166 31.52 16.59 -5.19
C GLY A 166 30.46 17.21 -6.12
N TRP A 167 30.09 16.52 -7.21
CA TRP A 167 29.08 16.97 -8.16
C TRP A 167 27.83 16.09 -8.14
N GLN A 168 26.68 16.70 -8.40
CA GLN A 168 25.41 15.97 -8.57
C GLN A 168 25.41 15.19 -9.88
N VAL A 169 25.03 13.91 -9.79
CA VAL A 169 24.70 13.03 -10.90
C VAL A 169 23.24 12.60 -10.76
N GLU A 170 22.50 12.66 -11.86
CA GLU A 170 21.07 12.34 -11.92
C GLU A 170 20.87 10.97 -12.59
N LEU A 171 20.22 10.05 -11.88
CA LEU A 171 19.88 8.72 -12.37
C LEU A 171 18.36 8.55 -12.39
N PRO A 172 17.80 7.74 -13.30
CA PRO A 172 16.37 7.45 -13.29
C PRO A 172 15.96 6.70 -12.01
N GLU A 173 14.77 7.00 -11.48
CA GLU A 173 14.23 6.19 -10.38
C GLU A 173 13.79 4.81 -10.86
N THR A 174 13.91 3.84 -9.95
CA THR A 174 13.67 2.42 -10.19
C THR A 174 12.68 1.83 -9.18
N TRP A 175 11.81 2.68 -8.61
CA TRP A 175 10.83 2.32 -7.56
C TRP A 175 9.83 1.24 -8.00
N LEU A 176 9.73 0.97 -9.31
CA LEU A 176 8.84 -0.03 -9.91
C LEU A 176 9.55 -1.32 -10.34
N ASP A 177 10.86 -1.48 -10.12
CA ASP A 177 11.61 -2.67 -10.57
C ASP A 177 11.07 -3.98 -9.97
N HIS A 178 10.56 -3.91 -8.74
CA HIS A 178 9.90 -5.02 -8.05
C HIS A 178 8.37 -4.98 -8.15
N GLY A 179 7.83 -4.09 -8.99
CA GLY A 179 6.41 -3.74 -9.03
C GLY A 179 5.98 -2.92 -7.81
N ASN A 180 4.70 -2.53 -7.80
CA ASN A 180 4.09 -1.81 -6.69
C ASN A 180 2.96 -2.67 -6.10
N PRO A 181 3.12 -3.24 -4.89
CA PRO A 181 2.10 -4.10 -4.30
C PRO A 181 0.85 -3.33 -3.83
N TRP A 182 0.83 -2.00 -3.85
CA TRP A 182 -0.31 -1.19 -3.42
C TRP A 182 -1.34 -0.89 -4.51
N GLU A 183 -0.97 -1.01 -5.79
CA GLU A 183 -1.84 -0.59 -6.89
C GLU A 183 -2.71 -1.73 -7.46
N PHE A 184 -3.78 -1.31 -8.14
CA PHE A 184 -4.66 -2.17 -8.92
C PHE A 184 -4.77 -1.58 -10.33
N GLU A 185 -4.39 -2.35 -11.35
CA GLU A 185 -4.59 -1.96 -12.74
C GLU A 185 -6.07 -2.09 -13.12
N ARG A 186 -6.61 -1.08 -13.81
CA ARG A 186 -7.98 -1.03 -14.34
C ARG A 186 -7.89 -0.75 -15.85
N ARG A 187 -8.26 -1.73 -16.68
CA ARG A 187 -8.12 -1.67 -18.16
C ARG A 187 -9.45 -1.52 -18.89
N GLU A 188 -10.54 -1.84 -18.21
CA GLU A 188 -11.92 -1.68 -18.66
C GLU A 188 -12.25 -0.26 -19.10
#